data_AF-A0A963P657-F1
#
_entry.id   AF-A0A963P657-F1
#
_cell.length_a   1.000
_cell.length_b   1.000
_cell.length_c   1.000
_cell.angle_alpha   90.00
_cell.angle_beta   90.00
_cell.angle_gamma   90.00
#
_symmetry.space_group_name_H-M   'P 1'
#
loop_
_entity.id
_entity.type
_entity.pdbx_description
1 polymer ?
#
loop_
_entity_poly.entity_id
_entity_poly.type
_entity_poly.pdbx_seq_one_letter_code
_entity_poly.pdbx_strand_id
1 'polypeptide(L)'
;MSCAPPSSDAVALAHGPAIAAAAAPAQHRAHEDVQALVSATLLVAFGVVLFGKSGLLTGGTAGLAFLLGYASGMDFGVAFFLVNLPFYWFAWRRLGAVFTLKTFAAVSLLSVFAQLLPHGIGIDYLAPGTASVLGGLLCGVGMLILFRHRASLGGVNVLVLHLQERYGWRAGTVQMAIDGAIVAGALWITDWQRVAWSVLGAVVLNLVLAVNHRPGRYVVV
;
A
#
# COMPACT_ATOMS: atom_id res chain seq x y z
N MET A 1 -58.21 -35.94 -34.36
CA MET A 1 -57.96 -35.49 -32.98
C MET A 1 -56.74 -36.22 -32.43
N SER A 2 -55.88 -35.48 -31.75
CA SER A 2 -54.70 -35.89 -30.95
C SER A 2 -53.39 -36.21 -31.67
N CYS A 3 -52.53 -35.18 -31.70
CA CYS A 3 -51.08 -35.32 -31.54
C CYS A 3 -50.75 -35.94 -30.17
N ALA A 4 -49.68 -36.75 -30.08
CA ALA A 4 -48.72 -36.74 -28.98
C ALA A 4 -47.42 -37.47 -29.40
N PRO A 5 -46.23 -37.02 -28.94
CA PRO A 5 -44.92 -37.27 -29.56
C PRO A 5 -44.17 -38.48 -28.96
N PRO A 6 -43.04 -38.90 -29.57
CA PRO A 6 -42.29 -40.11 -29.20
C PRO A 6 -41.61 -40.04 -27.81
N SER A 7 -41.41 -41.24 -27.26
CA SER A 7 -40.84 -41.59 -25.96
C SER A 7 -39.37 -41.17 -25.77
N SER A 8 -39.01 -41.05 -24.50
CA SER A 8 -37.89 -40.32 -23.89
C SER A 8 -36.47 -40.87 -24.11
N ASP A 9 -36.06 -41.15 -25.35
CA ASP A 9 -34.65 -41.50 -25.65
C ASP A 9 -33.82 -40.32 -26.19
N ALA A 10 -34.37 -39.09 -26.14
CA ALA A 10 -33.72 -37.87 -26.62
C ALA A 10 -33.36 -36.85 -25.52
N VAL A 11 -33.24 -37.28 -24.25
CA VAL A 11 -32.81 -36.43 -23.12
C VAL A 11 -31.59 -37.06 -22.41
N ALA A 12 -30.64 -37.55 -23.18
CA ALA A 12 -29.39 -38.14 -22.67
C ALA A 12 -28.12 -37.39 -23.13
N LEU A 13 -28.24 -36.16 -23.67
CA LEU A 13 -27.09 -35.39 -24.15
C LEU A 13 -27.29 -33.88 -23.91
N ALA A 14 -27.10 -33.41 -22.66
CA ALA A 14 -26.62 -32.07 -22.33
C ALA A 14 -26.61 -31.88 -20.81
N HIS A 15 -25.63 -31.13 -20.30
CA HIS A 15 -25.44 -30.72 -18.90
C HIS A 15 -24.59 -31.65 -18.01
N GLY A 16 -23.40 -32.01 -18.49
CA GLY A 16 -22.27 -32.00 -17.57
C GLY A 16 -21.86 -30.54 -17.33
N PRO A 17 -21.86 -30.02 -16.09
CA PRO A 17 -21.19 -28.76 -15.83
C PRO A 17 -19.70 -29.05 -15.96
N ALA A 18 -19.14 -28.75 -17.13
CA ALA A 18 -17.73 -28.41 -17.22
C ALA A 18 -17.54 -27.24 -16.26
N ILE A 19 -17.07 -27.55 -15.05
CA ILE A 19 -16.54 -26.59 -14.11
C ILE A 19 -15.44 -25.90 -14.89
N ALA A 20 -15.76 -24.75 -15.47
CA ALA A 20 -14.80 -23.90 -16.15
C ALA A 20 -13.67 -23.72 -15.15
N ALA A 21 -12.53 -24.36 -15.45
CA ALA A 21 -11.32 -24.19 -14.69
C ALA A 21 -11.08 -22.68 -14.64
N ALA A 22 -11.33 -22.08 -13.48
CA ALA A 22 -11.10 -20.67 -13.25
C ALA A 22 -9.64 -20.42 -13.65
N ALA A 23 -9.44 -19.74 -14.78
CA ALA A 23 -8.12 -19.46 -15.30
C ALA A 23 -7.32 -18.78 -14.19
N ALA A 24 -6.17 -19.36 -13.84
CA ALA A 24 -5.27 -18.76 -12.87
C ALA A 24 -4.99 -17.32 -13.29
N PRO A 25 -4.98 -16.34 -12.36
CA PRO A 25 -4.78 -14.94 -12.72
C PRO A 25 -3.49 -14.80 -13.52
N ALA A 26 -3.58 -14.20 -14.72
CA ALA A 26 -2.45 -14.05 -15.63
C ALA A 26 -1.28 -13.41 -14.87
N GLN A 27 -0.14 -14.11 -14.85
CA GLN A 27 1.07 -13.60 -14.21
C GLN A 27 1.56 -12.37 -15.00
N HIS A 28 1.65 -11.22 -14.35
CA HIS A 28 2.23 -10.02 -14.96
C HIS A 28 3.63 -10.31 -15.50
N ARG A 29 3.93 -9.77 -16.67
CA ARG A 29 5.27 -9.90 -17.25
C ARG A 29 6.25 -9.01 -16.48
N ALA A 30 7.52 -9.40 -16.43
CA ALA A 30 8.53 -8.68 -15.66
C ALA A 30 8.67 -7.19 -16.04
N HIS A 31 8.48 -6.82 -17.31
CA HIS A 31 8.52 -5.41 -17.72
C HIS A 31 7.30 -4.60 -17.23
N GLU A 32 6.12 -5.22 -17.14
CA GLU A 32 4.92 -4.60 -16.57
C GLU A 32 5.13 -4.32 -15.09
N ASP A 33 5.74 -5.27 -14.37
CA ASP A 33 6.12 -5.08 -12.97
C ASP A 33 7.11 -3.93 -12.80
N VAL A 34 8.18 -3.88 -13.60
CA VAL A 34 9.18 -2.80 -13.51
C VAL A 34 8.54 -1.44 -13.76
N GLN A 35 7.75 -1.30 -14.82
CA GLN A 35 7.04 -0.07 -15.13
C GLN A 35 6.08 0.34 -14.01
N ALA A 36 5.33 -0.62 -13.46
CA ALA A 36 4.41 -0.37 -12.36
C ALA A 36 5.15 0.06 -11.09
N LEU A 37 6.25 -0.61 -10.73
CA LEU A 37 7.04 -0.26 -9.55
C LEU A 37 7.60 1.16 -9.69
N VAL A 38 8.19 1.51 -10.84
CA VAL A 38 8.78 2.84 -11.06
C VAL A 38 7.70 3.93 -11.03
N SER A 39 6.62 3.77 -11.80
CA SER A 39 5.55 4.77 -11.87
C SER A 39 4.85 4.96 -10.52
N ALA A 40 4.52 3.86 -9.84
CA ALA A 40 3.87 3.92 -8.55
C ALA A 40 4.74 4.56 -7.48
N THR A 41 6.00 4.12 -7.36
CA THR A 41 6.93 4.68 -6.36
C THR A 41 7.22 6.15 -6.63
N LEU A 42 7.26 6.59 -7.88
CA LEU A 42 7.39 8.02 -8.22
C LEU A 42 6.17 8.83 -7.76
N LEU A 43 4.95 8.33 -8.00
CA LEU A 43 3.72 8.97 -7.52
C LEU A 43 3.69 9.06 -6.00
N VAL A 44 4.01 7.95 -5.32
CA VAL A 44 4.07 7.95 -3.85
C VAL A 44 5.17 8.88 -3.35
N ALA A 45 6.35 8.89 -3.97
CA ALA A 45 7.46 9.76 -3.60
C ALA A 45 7.06 11.23 -3.70
N PHE A 46 6.38 11.62 -4.77
CA PHE A 46 5.90 12.99 -4.91
C PHE A 46 4.87 13.34 -3.83
N GLY A 47 3.91 12.45 -3.55
CA GLY A 47 2.95 12.67 -2.46
C GLY A 47 3.61 12.81 -1.08
N VAL A 48 4.63 11.99 -0.79
CA VAL A 48 5.45 12.08 0.41
C VAL A 48 6.22 13.39 0.47
N VAL A 49 6.81 13.87 -0.63
CA VAL A 49 7.49 15.17 -0.68
C VAL A 49 6.53 16.31 -0.34
N LEU A 50 5.29 16.27 -0.83
CA LEU A 50 4.26 17.27 -0.48
C LEU A 50 3.93 17.24 1.03
N PHE A 51 3.80 16.04 1.60
CA PHE A 51 3.60 15.88 3.05
C PHE A 51 4.77 16.45 3.86
N GLY A 52 6.00 16.07 3.51
CA GLY A 52 7.21 16.54 4.18
C GLY A 52 7.36 18.06 4.12
N LYS A 53 7.10 18.68 2.96
CA LYS A 53 7.14 20.14 2.79
C LYS A 53 6.14 20.87 3.68
N SER A 54 4.99 20.26 3.97
CA SER A 54 3.97 20.83 4.87
C SER A 54 4.10 20.37 6.33
N GLY A 55 5.14 19.60 6.66
CA GLY A 55 5.34 18.98 7.98
C GLY A 55 4.19 18.05 8.39
N LEU A 56 3.59 17.38 7.41
CA LEU A 56 2.53 16.40 7.62
C LEU A 56 3.13 15.01 7.78
N LEU A 57 2.30 14.09 8.29
CA LEU A 57 2.61 12.69 8.48
C LEU A 57 1.64 11.83 7.66
N THR A 58 2.02 10.58 7.46
CA THR A 58 1.15 9.55 6.88
C THR A 58 1.06 8.36 7.84
N GLY A 59 0.29 7.32 7.49
CA GLY A 59 0.16 6.10 8.28
C GLY A 59 1.28 5.09 8.03
N GLY A 60 1.35 4.07 8.89
CA GLY A 60 2.20 2.90 8.70
C GLY A 60 3.71 3.19 8.77
N THR A 61 4.50 2.46 7.97
CA THR A 61 5.97 2.59 7.93
C THR A 61 6.43 3.98 7.45
N ALA A 62 5.70 4.60 6.52
CA ALA A 62 6.02 5.94 6.03
C ALA A 62 5.76 7.01 7.12
N GLY A 63 4.71 6.84 7.94
CA GLY A 63 4.49 7.68 9.13
C GLY A 63 5.62 7.61 10.13
N LEU A 64 6.06 6.39 10.46
CA LEU A 64 7.22 6.15 11.32
C LEU A 64 8.49 6.81 10.78
N ALA A 65 8.70 6.76 9.46
CA ALA A 65 9.84 7.39 8.82
C ALA A 65 9.81 8.92 8.92
N PHE A 66 8.65 9.56 8.74
CA PHE A 66 8.50 11.00 8.98
C PHE A 66 8.80 11.36 10.43
N LEU A 67 8.28 10.57 11.38
CA LEU A 67 8.43 10.82 12.80
C LEU A 67 9.91 10.72 13.23
N LEU A 68 10.63 9.72 12.72
CA LEU A 68 12.08 9.63 12.88
C LEU A 68 12.81 10.79 12.23
N GLY A 69 12.43 11.20 11.02
CA GLY A 69 13.02 12.34 10.34
C GLY A 69 12.84 13.64 11.13
N TYR A 70 11.63 13.90 11.64
CA TYR A 70 11.35 15.10 12.44
C TYR A 70 12.04 15.08 13.81
N ALA A 71 12.25 13.90 14.41
CA ALA A 71 12.94 13.77 15.69
C ALA A 71 14.48 13.83 15.59
N SER A 72 15.05 13.28 14.51
CA SER A 72 16.51 13.11 14.35
C SER A 72 17.16 14.04 13.33
N GLY A 73 16.37 14.73 12.51
CA GLY A 73 16.86 15.52 11.38
C GLY A 73 17.29 14.69 10.17
N MET A 74 17.05 13.37 10.18
CA MET A 74 17.40 12.48 9.07
C MET A 74 16.48 12.67 7.87
N ASP A 75 17.04 12.53 6.66
CA ASP A 75 16.26 12.54 5.43
C ASP A 75 15.22 11.41 5.42
N PHE A 76 14.01 11.73 4.93
CA PHE A 76 12.89 10.78 4.86
C PHE A 76 13.30 9.47 4.18
N GLY A 77 14.00 9.53 3.05
CA GLY A 77 14.38 8.32 2.30
C GLY A 77 15.28 7.37 3.11
N VAL A 78 16.21 7.91 3.90
CA VAL A 78 17.09 7.09 4.75
C VAL A 78 16.27 6.49 5.89
N ALA A 79 15.49 7.31 6.59
CA ALA A 79 14.63 6.87 7.68
C ALA A 79 13.66 5.78 7.22
N PHE A 80 13.04 5.96 6.06
CA PHE A 80 12.09 5.01 5.48
C PHE A 80 12.74 3.69 5.11
N PHE A 81 13.94 3.71 4.53
CA PHE A 81 14.66 2.48 4.22
C PHE A 81 15.04 1.71 5.49
N LEU A 82 15.56 2.40 6.51
CA LEU A 82 15.95 1.80 7.79
C LEU A 82 14.75 1.21 8.53
N VAL A 83 13.63 1.93 8.60
CA VAL A 83 12.38 1.43 9.18
C VAL A 83 11.94 0.16 8.47
N ASN A 84 12.12 0.06 7.15
CA ASN A 84 11.68 -1.10 6.37
C ASN A 84 12.55 -2.36 6.51
N LEU A 85 13.82 -2.25 6.93
CA LEU A 85 14.75 -3.38 7.09
C LEU A 85 14.20 -4.57 7.89
N PRO A 86 13.68 -4.40 9.12
CA PRO A 86 13.13 -5.52 9.88
C PRO A 86 11.95 -6.19 9.17
N PHE A 87 11.16 -5.44 8.42
CA PHE A 87 9.97 -5.96 7.74
C PHE A 87 10.32 -6.85 6.54
N TYR A 88 11.45 -6.65 5.86
CA TYR A 88 11.87 -7.55 4.78
C TYR A 88 12.14 -8.96 5.27
N TRP A 89 12.75 -9.09 6.45
CA TRP A 89 13.00 -10.39 7.06
C TRP A 89 11.70 -11.15 7.34
N PHE A 90 10.68 -10.46 7.86
CA PHE A 90 9.36 -11.05 8.10
C PHE A 90 8.61 -11.36 6.80
N ALA A 91 8.65 -10.45 5.83
CA ALA A 91 8.01 -10.64 4.52
C ALA A 91 8.58 -11.86 3.80
N TRP A 92 9.90 -12.08 3.86
CA TRP A 92 10.56 -13.22 3.22
C TRP A 92 10.01 -14.55 3.74
N ARG A 93 9.80 -14.65 5.05
CA ARG A 93 9.28 -15.87 5.69
C ARG A 93 7.78 -16.10 5.46
N ARG A 94 6.99 -15.04 5.29
CA ARG A 94 5.51 -15.11 5.27
C ARG A 94 4.91 -15.04 3.87
N LEU A 95 5.39 -14.11 3.06
CA LEU A 95 4.80 -13.75 1.76
C LEU A 95 5.64 -14.28 0.59
N GLY A 96 6.84 -14.80 0.89
CA GLY A 96 7.73 -15.41 -0.07
C GLY A 96 8.74 -14.45 -0.70
N ALA A 97 9.74 -15.03 -1.37
CA ALA A 97 10.88 -14.30 -1.93
C ALA A 97 10.48 -13.28 -3.01
N VAL A 98 9.54 -13.63 -3.90
CA VAL A 98 9.12 -12.77 -5.01
C VAL A 98 8.46 -11.48 -4.52
N PHE A 99 7.50 -11.60 -3.59
CA PHE A 99 6.85 -10.43 -2.98
C PHE A 99 7.87 -9.55 -2.24
N THR A 100 8.80 -10.18 -1.52
CA THR A 100 9.79 -9.48 -0.72
C THR A 100 10.78 -8.72 -1.59
N LEU A 101 11.26 -9.32 -2.68
CA LEU A 101 12.16 -8.66 -3.62
C LEU A 101 11.48 -7.48 -4.32
N LYS A 102 10.22 -7.62 -4.75
CA LYS A 102 9.43 -6.53 -5.32
C LYS A 102 9.22 -5.39 -4.32
N THR A 103 8.88 -5.73 -3.07
CA THR A 103 8.70 -4.76 -1.98
C THR A 103 10.00 -4.04 -1.63
N PHE A 104 11.12 -4.79 -1.58
CA PHE A 104 12.44 -4.21 -1.37
C PHE A 104 12.80 -3.23 -2.49
N ALA A 105 12.59 -3.61 -3.75
CA ALA A 105 12.80 -2.72 -4.89
C ALA A 105 11.91 -1.48 -4.79
N ALA A 106 10.61 -1.64 -4.50
CA ALA A 106 9.67 -0.53 -4.38
C ALA A 106 10.04 0.45 -3.26
N VAL A 107 10.41 -0.05 -2.08
CA VAL A 107 10.86 0.81 -0.97
C VAL A 107 12.18 1.50 -1.29
N SER A 108 13.12 0.81 -1.94
CA SER A 108 14.39 1.40 -2.36
C SER A 108 14.17 2.52 -3.39
N LEU A 109 13.35 2.28 -4.41
CA LEU A 109 12.96 3.26 -5.41
C LEU A 109 12.27 4.47 -4.77
N LEU A 110 11.29 4.24 -3.89
CA LEU A 110 10.62 5.31 -3.16
C LEU A 110 11.61 6.14 -2.32
N SER A 111 12.54 5.48 -1.63
CA SER A 111 13.55 6.16 -0.80
C SER A 111 14.45 7.06 -1.64
N VAL A 112 14.91 6.55 -2.79
CA VAL A 112 15.73 7.30 -3.74
C VAL A 112 14.95 8.46 -4.36
N PHE A 113 13.74 8.21 -4.86
CA PHE A 113 12.92 9.26 -5.47
C PHE A 113 12.54 10.35 -4.47
N ALA A 114 12.21 10.01 -3.22
CA ALA A 114 11.89 10.98 -2.19
C ALA A 114 13.09 11.89 -1.83
N GLN A 115 14.32 11.42 -2.01
CA GLN A 115 15.54 12.24 -1.87
C GLN A 115 15.83 13.07 -3.12
N LEU A 116 15.64 12.50 -4.32
CA LEU A 116 15.99 13.17 -5.57
C LEU A 116 14.97 14.25 -6.00
N LEU A 117 13.68 14.01 -5.81
CA LEU A 117 12.60 14.93 -6.23
C LEU A 117 12.78 16.36 -5.72
N PRO A 118 13.11 16.60 -4.43
CA PRO A 118 13.34 17.95 -3.92
C PRO A 118 14.50 18.70 -4.59
N HIS A 119 15.46 18.00 -5.21
CA HIS A 119 16.58 18.64 -5.94
C HIS A 119 16.15 19.14 -7.32
N GLY A 120 15.13 18.53 -7.93
CA GLY A 120 14.60 18.93 -9.24
C GLY A 120 13.34 19.80 -9.17
N ILE A 121 12.65 19.85 -8.03
CA ILE A 121 11.38 20.57 -7.86
C ILE A 121 11.46 21.49 -6.64
N GLY A 122 11.48 22.80 -6.90
CA GLY A 122 11.29 23.84 -5.89
C GLY A 122 9.80 24.03 -5.59
N ILE A 123 9.44 24.00 -4.31
CA ILE A 123 8.10 24.32 -3.83
C ILE A 123 8.26 25.47 -2.82
N ASP A 124 7.92 26.69 -3.25
CA ASP A 124 8.08 27.90 -2.44
C ASP A 124 6.98 28.03 -1.38
N TYR A 125 5.74 27.71 -1.76
CA TYR A 125 4.59 27.72 -0.86
C TYR A 125 3.67 26.54 -1.14
N LEU A 126 3.26 25.86 -0.08
CA LEU A 126 2.29 24.79 -0.14
C LEU A 126 1.42 24.82 1.11
N ALA A 127 0.12 25.04 0.92
CA ALA A 127 -0.83 25.01 2.02
C ALA A 127 -1.01 23.57 2.55
N PRO A 128 -1.08 23.35 3.88
CA PRO A 128 -1.24 22.02 4.46
C PRO A 128 -2.48 21.26 3.95
N GLY A 129 -3.59 21.97 3.73
CA GLY A 129 -4.81 21.38 3.14
C GLY A 129 -4.57 20.82 1.74
N THR A 130 -3.92 21.60 0.86
CA THR A 130 -3.58 21.16 -0.49
C THR A 130 -2.59 19.99 -0.46
N ALA A 131 -1.57 20.05 0.40
CA ALA A 131 -0.62 18.96 0.57
C ALA A 131 -1.31 17.67 1.02
N SER A 132 -2.22 17.76 1.99
CA SER A 132 -2.94 16.61 2.52
C SER A 132 -3.80 15.92 1.45
N VAL A 133 -4.56 16.68 0.67
CA VAL A 133 -5.41 16.13 -0.39
C VAL A 133 -4.59 15.59 -1.55
N LEU A 134 -3.67 16.38 -2.12
CA LEU A 134 -2.87 15.94 -3.27
C LEU A 134 -1.94 14.79 -2.90
N GLY A 135 -1.23 14.91 -1.77
CA GLY A 135 -0.34 13.86 -1.29
C GLY A 135 -1.10 12.57 -0.98
N GLY A 136 -2.27 12.67 -0.32
CA GLY A 136 -3.14 11.53 -0.05
C GLY A 136 -3.61 10.82 -1.33
N LEU A 137 -4.06 11.57 -2.34
CA LEU A 137 -4.47 11.02 -3.64
C LEU A 137 -3.32 10.32 -4.36
N LEU A 138 -2.17 10.99 -4.48
CA LEU A 138 -0.98 10.47 -5.15
C LEU A 138 -0.46 9.20 -4.48
N CYS A 139 -0.34 9.22 -3.14
CA CYS A 139 0.05 8.06 -2.36
C CYS A 139 -0.97 6.93 -2.52
N GLY A 140 -2.28 7.23 -2.50
CA GLY A 140 -3.34 6.24 -2.67
C GLY A 140 -3.30 5.55 -4.03
N VAL A 141 -3.17 6.32 -5.12
CA VAL A 141 -3.07 5.79 -6.49
C VAL A 141 -1.81 4.96 -6.67
N GLY A 142 -0.65 5.46 -6.20
CA GLY A 142 0.59 4.69 -6.25
C GLY A 142 0.49 3.39 -5.46
N MET A 143 -0.15 3.40 -4.30
CA MET A 143 -0.35 2.19 -3.51
C MET A 143 -1.26 1.15 -4.20
N LEU A 144 -2.32 1.59 -4.90
CA LEU A 144 -3.16 0.70 -5.70
C LEU A 144 -2.37 -0.03 -6.79
N ILE A 145 -1.49 0.69 -7.50
CA ILE A 145 -0.64 0.12 -8.55
C ILE A 145 0.29 -0.94 -7.93
N LEU A 146 0.93 -0.64 -6.79
CA LEU A 146 1.82 -1.58 -6.10
C LEU A 146 1.07 -2.83 -5.64
N PHE A 147 -0.09 -2.68 -5.04
CA PHE A 147 -0.91 -3.81 -4.60
C PHE A 147 -1.31 -4.72 -5.76
N ARG A 148 -1.64 -4.15 -6.92
CA ARG A 148 -1.98 -4.93 -8.12
C ARG A 148 -0.81 -5.79 -8.62
N HIS A 149 0.41 -5.30 -8.47
CA HIS A 149 1.64 -6.01 -8.83
C HIS A 149 2.25 -6.86 -7.71
N ARG A 150 1.50 -7.07 -6.60
CA ARG A 150 1.95 -7.79 -5.40
C ARG A 150 3.25 -7.21 -4.82
N ALA A 151 3.30 -5.89 -4.70
CA ALA A 151 4.33 -5.15 -4.00
C ALA A 151 3.70 -4.29 -2.89
N SER A 152 4.50 -3.91 -1.89
CA SER A 152 4.09 -3.01 -0.82
C SER A 152 5.18 -1.96 -0.55
N LEU A 153 4.88 -1.00 0.33
CA LEU A 153 5.78 0.04 0.83
C LEU A 153 6.07 -0.14 2.33
N GLY A 154 5.83 -1.35 2.84
CA GLY A 154 6.14 -1.73 4.20
C GLY A 154 5.17 -2.77 4.75
N GLY A 155 5.47 -3.21 5.97
CA GLY A 155 4.87 -4.41 6.55
C GLY A 155 4.56 -4.31 8.03
N VAL A 156 4.13 -3.14 8.54
CA VAL A 156 3.68 -3.04 9.96
C VAL A 156 2.71 -4.16 10.29
N ASN A 157 1.78 -4.44 9.38
CA ASN A 157 0.84 -5.56 9.50
C ASN A 157 1.52 -6.94 9.54
N VAL A 158 2.59 -7.16 8.75
CA VAL A 158 3.36 -8.43 8.74
C VAL A 158 4.09 -8.63 10.07
N LEU A 159 4.63 -7.55 10.66
CA LEU A 159 5.25 -7.57 11.98
C LEU A 159 4.21 -7.88 13.06
N VAL A 160 3.06 -7.21 13.03
CA VAL A 160 1.95 -7.45 13.96
C VAL A 160 1.51 -8.90 13.93
N LEU A 161 1.31 -9.46 12.73
CA LEU A 161 0.97 -10.88 12.56
C LEU A 161 2.08 -11.80 13.08
N HIS A 162 3.35 -11.45 12.87
CA HIS A 162 4.45 -12.22 13.43
C HIS A 162 4.47 -12.19 14.97
N LEU A 163 4.25 -11.03 15.59
CA LEU A 163 4.18 -10.90 17.05
C LEU A 163 3.00 -11.70 17.62
N GLN A 164 1.85 -11.69 16.94
CA GLN A 164 0.71 -12.52 17.30
C GLN A 164 1.08 -14.00 17.29
N GLU A 165 1.72 -14.49 16.23
CA GLU A 165 2.04 -15.91 16.12
C GLU A 165 3.18 -16.35 17.04
N ARG A 166 4.16 -15.49 17.31
CA ARG A 166 5.31 -15.82 18.15
C ARG A 166 5.01 -15.69 19.65
N TYR A 167 4.22 -14.69 20.04
CA TYR A 167 3.97 -14.36 21.45
C TYR A 167 2.50 -14.52 21.87
N GLY A 168 1.60 -14.91 20.96
CA GLY A 168 0.17 -15.07 21.23
C GLY A 168 -0.59 -13.74 21.41
N TRP A 169 0.03 -12.60 21.08
CA TRP A 169 -0.55 -11.29 21.29
C TRP A 169 -1.71 -11.00 20.33
N ARG A 170 -2.74 -10.30 20.79
CA ARG A 170 -3.85 -9.88 19.91
C ARG A 170 -3.34 -8.84 18.90
N ALA A 171 -3.40 -9.15 17.61
CA ALA A 171 -2.94 -8.26 16.53
C ALA A 171 -3.55 -6.85 16.64
N GLY A 172 -4.84 -6.75 16.95
CA GLY A 172 -5.52 -5.47 17.16
C GLY A 172 -4.89 -4.63 18.28
N THR A 173 -4.48 -5.24 19.39
CA THR A 173 -3.83 -4.52 20.51
C THR A 173 -2.43 -4.04 20.12
N VAL A 174 -1.65 -4.87 19.42
CA VAL A 174 -0.30 -4.49 18.95
C VAL A 174 -0.39 -3.35 17.93
N GLN A 175 -1.31 -3.46 16.96
CA GLN A 175 -1.55 -2.42 15.97
C GLN A 175 -1.98 -1.11 16.65
N MET A 176 -2.93 -1.17 17.58
CA MET A 176 -3.40 0.01 18.32
C MET A 176 -2.30 0.65 19.18
N ALA A 177 -1.38 -0.16 19.74
CA ALA A 177 -0.22 0.35 20.47
C ALA A 177 0.79 1.03 19.54
N ILE A 178 1.05 0.47 18.36
CA ILE A 178 1.94 1.09 17.35
C ILE A 178 1.33 2.41 16.85
N ASP A 179 0.06 2.39 16.45
CA ASP A 179 -0.62 3.59 15.95
C ASP A 179 -0.73 4.66 17.05
N GLY A 180 -1.01 4.24 18.29
CA GLY A 180 -1.02 5.13 19.46
C GLY A 180 0.35 5.76 19.73
N ALA A 181 1.44 4.98 19.64
CA ALA A 181 2.80 5.50 19.79
C ALA A 181 3.17 6.49 18.67
N ILE A 182 2.74 6.23 17.43
CA ILE A 182 2.93 7.14 16.30
C ILE A 182 2.18 8.45 16.56
N VAL A 183 0.91 8.40 16.95
CA VAL A 183 0.10 9.60 17.22
C VAL A 183 0.66 10.39 18.40
N ALA A 184 1.04 9.71 19.49
CA ALA A 184 1.64 10.35 20.65
C ALA A 184 2.97 11.03 20.30
N GLY A 185 3.85 10.35 19.54
CA GLY A 185 5.08 10.94 19.04
C GLY A 185 4.82 12.13 18.10
N ALA A 186 3.80 12.03 17.24
CA ALA A 186 3.44 13.10 16.32
C ALA A 186 2.93 14.34 17.07
N LEU A 187 2.12 14.17 18.12
CA LEU A 187 1.65 15.28 18.96
C LEU A 187 2.76 15.90 19.81
N TRP A 188 3.81 15.14 20.14
CA TRP A 188 4.95 15.67 20.87
C TRP A 188 5.88 16.50 19.98
N ILE A 189 6.04 16.10 18.71
CA ILE A 189 6.96 16.74 17.76
C ILE A 189 6.27 17.84 16.96
N THR A 190 4.96 17.72 16.72
CA THR A 190 4.24 18.49 15.72
C THR A 190 2.94 19.09 16.29
N ASP A 191 2.59 20.30 15.85
CA ASP A 191 1.32 20.97 16.20
C ASP A 191 0.09 20.10 15.85
N TRP A 192 -0.92 20.16 16.72
CA TRP A 192 -2.19 19.44 16.57
C TRP A 192 -2.89 19.73 15.22
N GLN A 193 -2.70 20.94 14.67
CA GLN A 193 -3.26 21.35 13.38
C GLN A 193 -2.66 20.54 12.23
N ARG A 194 -1.34 20.31 12.22
CA ARG A 194 -0.68 19.49 11.20
C ARG A 194 -1.07 18.02 11.35
N VAL A 195 -1.30 17.55 12.59
CA VAL A 195 -1.85 16.21 12.83
C VAL A 195 -3.25 16.09 12.22
N ALA A 196 -4.13 17.09 12.39
CA ALA A 196 -5.46 17.09 11.76
C ALA A 196 -5.38 17.05 10.22
N TRP A 197 -4.48 17.83 9.60
CA TRP A 197 -4.22 17.76 8.16
C TRP A 197 -3.64 16.43 7.72
N SER A 198 -2.78 15.81 8.53
CA SER A 198 -2.22 14.47 8.28
C SER A 198 -3.31 13.39 8.29
N VAL A 199 -4.25 13.50 9.25
CA VAL A 199 -5.44 12.64 9.31
C VAL A 199 -6.28 12.80 8.05
N LEU A 200 -6.50 14.04 7.58
CA LEU A 200 -7.23 14.28 6.33
C LEU A 200 -6.52 13.62 5.12
N GLY A 201 -5.20 13.76 5.01
CA GLY A 201 -4.44 13.11 3.94
C GLY A 201 -4.50 11.58 4.02
N ALA A 202 -4.44 11.02 5.23
CA ALA A 202 -4.62 9.59 5.45
C ALA A 202 -6.05 9.12 5.08
N VAL A 203 -7.09 9.91 5.39
CA VAL A 203 -8.47 9.62 4.98
C VAL A 203 -8.60 9.62 3.46
N VAL A 204 -8.02 10.60 2.77
CA VAL A 204 -8.05 10.68 1.30
C VAL A 204 -7.35 9.48 0.67
N LEU A 205 -6.15 9.12 1.17
CA LEU A 205 -5.41 7.93 0.75
C LEU A 205 -6.28 6.67 0.93
N ASN A 206 -6.84 6.48 2.12
CA ASN A 206 -7.65 5.31 2.44
C ASN A 206 -8.95 5.28 1.65
N LEU A 207 -9.54 6.43 1.31
CA LEU A 207 -10.73 6.51 0.46
C LEU A 207 -10.40 6.03 -0.96
N VAL A 208 -9.26 6.46 -1.52
CA VAL A 208 -8.78 5.98 -2.83
C VAL A 208 -8.63 4.46 -2.80
N LEU A 209 -8.04 3.90 -1.74
CA LEU A 209 -7.94 2.46 -1.56
C LEU A 209 -9.32 1.81 -1.42
N ALA A 210 -10.18 2.28 -0.51
CA ALA A 210 -11.48 1.66 -0.25
C ALA A 210 -12.41 1.66 -1.47
N VAL A 211 -12.38 2.74 -2.28
CA VAL A 211 -13.24 2.85 -3.46
C VAL A 211 -12.74 1.98 -4.62
N ASN A 212 -11.42 1.93 -4.84
CA ASN A 212 -10.83 1.27 -6.02
C ASN A 212 -10.33 -0.15 -5.74
N HIS A 213 -9.90 -0.45 -4.52
CA HIS A 213 -9.44 -1.77 -4.10
C HIS A 213 -10.62 -2.63 -3.65
N ARG A 214 -11.41 -3.13 -4.62
CA ARG A 214 -12.45 -4.13 -4.35
C ARG A 214 -11.94 -5.53 -4.66
N PRO A 215 -11.91 -6.46 -3.68
CA PRO A 215 -11.61 -7.86 -3.96
C PRO A 215 -12.66 -8.43 -4.93
N GLY A 216 -12.22 -8.86 -6.12
CA GLY A 216 -13.07 -9.58 -7.09
C GLY A 216 -13.42 -8.86 -8.40
N ARG A 217 -13.07 -7.58 -8.62
CA ARG A 217 -13.46 -6.86 -9.85
C ARG A 217 -12.37 -6.78 -10.96
N TYR A 218 -11.17 -7.27 -10.67
CA TYR A 218 -10.03 -7.29 -11.60
C TYR A 218 -9.56 -8.71 -11.95
N VAL A 219 -10.44 -9.69 -11.86
CA VAL A 219 -10.32 -10.87 -12.71
C VAL A 219 -10.75 -10.41 -14.11
N VAL A 220 -9.76 -10.04 -14.94
CA VAL A 220 -9.99 -9.88 -16.37
C VAL A 220 -10.39 -11.27 -16.86
N VAL A 221 -11.66 -11.39 -17.27
CA VAL A 221 -12.24 -12.57 -17.91
C VAL A 221 -11.44 -12.94 -19.15
#